data_AF-A0A848ZNL4-F1
#
_entry.id   AF-A0A848ZNL4-F1
#
_cell.length_a   1.000
_cell.length_b   1.000
_cell.length_c   1.000
_cell.angle_alpha   90.00
_cell.angle_beta   90.00
_cell.angle_gamma   90.00
#
_symmetry.space_group_name_H-M   'P 1'
#
loop_
_entity.id
_entity.type
_entity.pdbx_description
1 polymer ?
#
loop_
_entity_poly.entity_id
_entity_poly.type
_entity_poly.pdbx_seq_one_letter_code
_entity_poly.pdbx_strand_id
1 'polypeptide(L)'
;MTYLIALVLSLALLIVGIIKIKVHPFFVLLFSALAYGFMTGMDINTIIDAVNNGFGDIMGKIGLIILFGVTIGKVLEKSGGAFVIASKILEVIGSKSIHLAMLITGYILSVPVFADSALLIMNPLNKVLSKKAGVSFAGTTAALALGLTASHTMVPPTPGPIAAAGILGADLGSVMIYGILISSISLIACYFFATKIASRIDLPIELEAVVTKHENPALWKSLLAIVIPILLIVCKSIMDYPEFTFEPSLFKTLISFLGTPV
;
A
#
# COMPACT_ATOMS: atom_id res chain seq x y z
N MET A 1 31.20 -19.22 7.89
CA MET A 1 30.59 -18.82 9.18
C MET A 1 30.60 -17.31 9.37
N THR A 2 31.70 -16.62 9.02
CA THR A 2 31.84 -15.15 9.10
C THR A 2 30.72 -14.38 8.39
N TYR A 3 30.36 -14.75 7.15
CA TYR A 3 29.25 -14.10 6.42
C TYR A 3 27.90 -14.19 7.14
N LEU A 4 27.60 -15.36 7.74
CA LEU A 4 26.35 -15.57 8.47
C LEU A 4 26.32 -14.74 9.76
N ILE A 5 27.45 -14.68 10.47
CA ILE A 5 27.58 -13.86 11.68
C ILE A 5 27.45 -12.38 11.34
N ALA A 6 28.12 -11.93 10.28
CA ALA A 6 28.02 -10.55 9.78
C ALA A 6 26.59 -10.21 9.37
N LEU A 7 25.89 -11.12 8.69
CA LEU A 7 24.48 -10.94 8.32
C LEU A 7 23.58 -10.76 9.54
N VAL A 8 23.71 -11.65 10.52
CA VAL A 8 22.90 -11.58 11.76
C VAL A 8 23.19 -10.30 12.53
N LEU A 9 24.45 -9.88 12.61
CA LEU A 9 24.84 -8.65 13.30
C LEU A 9 24.37 -7.39 12.56
N SER A 10 24.43 -7.36 11.23
CA SER A 10 23.87 -6.27 10.42
C SER A 10 22.35 -6.20 10.53
N LEU A 11 21.65 -7.34 10.56
CA LEU A 11 20.21 -7.38 10.82
C LEU A 11 19.87 -6.91 12.23
N ALA A 12 20.67 -7.28 13.24
CA ALA A 12 20.50 -6.79 14.60
C ALA A 12 20.70 -5.27 14.67
N LEU A 13 21.74 -4.74 14.00
CA LEU A 13 21.97 -3.30 13.89
C LEU A 13 20.79 -2.59 13.21
N LEU A 14 20.24 -3.20 12.16
CA LEU A 14 19.06 -2.69 11.47
C LEU A 14 17.86 -2.59 12.40
N ILE A 15 17.49 -3.70 13.04
CA ILE A 15 16.32 -3.80 13.91
C ILE A 15 16.47 -2.88 15.11
N VAL A 16 17.63 -2.89 15.78
CA VAL A 16 17.89 -2.05 16.96
C VAL A 16 17.94 -0.58 16.58
N GLY A 17 18.58 -0.24 15.46
CA GLY A 17 18.69 1.13 14.95
C GLY A 17 17.32 1.76 14.67
N ILE A 18 16.42 1.00 14.03
CA ILE A 18 15.07 1.48 13.70
C ILE A 18 14.16 1.48 14.93
N ILE A 19 14.10 0.38 15.68
CA ILE A 19 13.08 0.21 16.73
C ILE A 19 13.48 0.89 18.04
N LYS A 20 14.74 0.72 18.48
CA LYS A 20 15.20 1.19 19.80
C LYS A 20 15.82 2.58 19.72
N ILE A 21 16.72 2.79 18.77
CA ILE A 21 17.43 4.07 18.61
C ILE A 21 16.57 5.08 17.82
N LYS A 22 15.58 4.60 17.06
CA LYS A 22 14.64 5.42 16.26
C LYS A 22 15.32 6.29 15.21
N VAL A 23 16.43 5.80 14.65
CA VAL A 23 17.08 6.43 13.49
C VAL A 23 16.23 6.16 12.25
N HIS A 24 16.17 7.14 11.34
CA HIS A 24 15.38 7.01 10.11
C HIS A 24 15.81 5.76 9.31
N PRO A 25 14.86 4.93 8.82
CA PRO A 25 15.17 3.64 8.19
C PRO A 25 16.21 3.70 7.06
N PHE A 26 16.16 4.76 6.25
CA PHE A 26 17.14 5.01 5.19
C PHE A 26 18.59 4.96 5.70
N PHE A 27 18.92 5.72 6.75
CA PHE A 27 20.29 5.79 7.27
C PHE A 27 20.69 4.47 7.92
N VAL A 28 19.78 3.84 8.65
CA VAL A 28 20.05 2.55 9.30
C VAL A 28 20.34 1.46 8.26
N LEU A 29 19.57 1.41 7.18
CA LEU A 29 19.79 0.47 6.07
C LEU A 29 21.17 0.68 5.42
N LEU A 30 21.52 1.94 5.14
CA LEU A 30 22.83 2.30 4.58
C LEU A 30 23.97 1.86 5.51
N PHE A 31 23.91 2.22 6.79
CA PHE A 31 24.94 1.84 7.76
C PHE A 31 25.02 0.32 7.96
N SER A 32 23.89 -0.39 7.94
CA SER A 32 23.86 -1.85 8.05
C SER A 32 24.53 -2.53 6.85
N ALA A 33 24.32 -2.00 5.65
CA ALA A 33 24.96 -2.48 4.42
C ALA A 33 26.48 -2.23 4.44
N LEU A 34 26.91 -1.02 4.85
CA LEU A 34 28.33 -0.71 5.03
C LEU A 34 28.98 -1.60 6.09
N ALA A 35 28.35 -1.75 7.26
CA ALA A 35 28.83 -2.60 8.33
C ALA A 35 28.98 -4.06 7.87
N TYR A 36 28.02 -4.57 7.11
CA TYR A 36 28.12 -5.91 6.51
C TYR A 36 29.35 -6.04 5.61
N GLY A 37 29.58 -5.06 4.73
CA GLY A 37 30.74 -5.05 3.84
C GLY A 37 32.07 -5.08 4.60
N PHE A 38 32.21 -4.23 5.63
CA PHE A 38 33.42 -4.20 6.44
C PHE A 38 33.63 -5.49 7.24
N MET A 39 32.58 -6.04 7.84
CA MET A 39 32.66 -7.27 8.65
C MET A 39 32.97 -8.52 7.82
N THR A 40 32.63 -8.50 6.54
CA THR A 40 32.93 -9.60 5.61
C THR A 40 34.29 -9.46 4.93
N GLY A 41 35.01 -8.36 5.20
CA GLY A 41 36.35 -8.11 4.67
C GLY A 41 36.37 -7.69 3.20
N MET A 42 35.27 -7.12 2.69
CA MET A 42 35.22 -6.59 1.33
C MET A 42 36.17 -5.40 1.17
N ASP A 43 36.77 -5.26 -0.02
CA ASP A 43 37.52 -4.05 -0.37
C ASP A 43 36.59 -2.82 -0.35
N ILE A 44 37.11 -1.67 0.08
CA ILE A 44 36.32 -0.46 0.27
C ILE A 44 35.64 0.00 -1.03
N ASN A 45 36.30 -0.15 -2.19
CA ASN A 45 35.70 0.22 -3.47
C ASN A 45 34.57 -0.73 -3.82
N THR A 46 34.75 -2.02 -3.57
CA THR A 46 33.69 -3.02 -3.78
C THR A 46 32.48 -2.77 -2.88
N ILE A 47 32.66 -2.31 -1.64
CA ILE A 47 31.54 -1.93 -0.76
C ILE A 47 30.77 -0.75 -1.36
N ILE A 48 31.48 0.29 -1.79
CA ILE A 48 30.87 1.48 -2.39
C ILE A 48 30.09 1.10 -3.65
N ASP A 49 30.70 0.31 -4.54
CA ASP A 49 30.07 -0.15 -5.77
C ASP A 49 28.85 -1.02 -5.50
N ALA A 50 28.92 -1.94 -4.54
CA ALA A 50 27.79 -2.79 -4.18
C ALA A 50 26.61 -1.99 -3.62
N VAL A 51 26.86 -0.99 -2.78
CA VAL A 51 25.82 -0.09 -2.24
C VAL A 51 25.22 0.77 -3.34
N ASN A 52 26.05 1.39 -4.19
CA ASN A 52 25.58 2.26 -5.27
C ASN A 52 24.78 1.48 -6.32
N ASN A 53 25.28 0.32 -6.75
CA ASN A 53 24.58 -0.53 -7.72
C ASN A 53 23.28 -1.08 -7.12
N GLY A 54 23.31 -1.58 -5.88
CA GLY A 54 22.10 -2.08 -5.21
C GLY A 54 21.02 -1.00 -5.06
N PHE A 55 21.40 0.22 -4.67
CA PHE A 55 20.49 1.35 -4.58
C PHE A 55 19.98 1.78 -5.97
N GLY A 56 20.89 1.92 -6.93
CA GLY A 56 20.60 2.36 -8.30
C GLY A 56 19.67 1.40 -9.03
N ASP A 57 19.89 0.10 -8.91
CA ASP A 57 19.05 -0.94 -9.52
C ASP A 57 17.62 -0.90 -8.98
N ILE A 58 17.46 -0.74 -7.67
CA ILE A 58 16.12 -0.60 -7.06
C ILE A 58 15.46 0.69 -7.54
N MET A 59 16.17 1.81 -7.53
CA MET A 59 15.62 3.09 -7.98
C MET A 59 15.24 3.07 -9.48
N GLY A 60 16.05 2.44 -10.32
CA GLY A 60 15.79 2.29 -11.75
C GLY A 60 14.60 1.38 -12.04
N LYS A 61 14.45 0.28 -11.30
CA LYS A 61 13.34 -0.68 -11.52
C LYS A 61 11.99 -0.14 -11.06
N ILE A 62 11.95 0.57 -9.93
CA ILE A 62 10.68 0.85 -9.24
C ILE A 62 10.54 2.25 -8.63
N GLY A 63 11.57 3.08 -8.68
CA GLY A 63 11.58 4.41 -8.03
C GLY A 63 10.51 5.36 -8.58
N LEU A 64 10.34 5.40 -9.91
CA LEU A 64 9.32 6.23 -10.55
C LEU A 64 7.90 5.78 -10.21
N ILE A 65 7.66 4.47 -10.14
CA ILE A 65 6.38 3.88 -9.73
C ILE A 65 6.00 4.39 -8.34
N ILE A 66 6.95 4.35 -7.40
CA ILE A 66 6.75 4.83 -6.03
C ILE A 66 6.47 6.34 -6.05
N LEU A 67 7.26 7.14 -6.78
CA LEU A 67 7.07 8.58 -6.88
C LEU A 67 5.66 8.94 -7.37
N PHE A 68 5.20 8.34 -8.46
CA PHE A 68 3.86 8.59 -8.99
C PHE A 68 2.76 8.05 -8.07
N GLY A 69 2.93 6.86 -7.51
CA GLY A 69 1.97 6.26 -6.56
C GLY A 69 1.75 7.16 -5.34
N VAL A 70 2.83 7.63 -4.70
CA VAL A 70 2.75 8.54 -3.56
C VAL A 70 2.13 9.89 -3.95
N THR A 71 2.47 10.41 -5.13
CA THR A 71 1.92 11.68 -5.61
C THR A 71 0.41 11.59 -5.85
N ILE A 72 -0.05 10.55 -6.55
CA ILE A 72 -1.47 10.28 -6.80
C ILE A 72 -2.22 10.10 -5.47
N GLY A 73 -1.65 9.31 -4.55
CA GLY A 73 -2.19 9.13 -3.20
C GLY A 73 -2.37 10.44 -2.46
N LYS A 74 -1.35 11.31 -2.50
CA LYS A 74 -1.39 12.60 -1.82
C LYS A 74 -2.41 13.56 -2.45
N VAL A 75 -2.52 13.56 -3.78
CA VAL A 75 -3.54 14.35 -4.49
C VAL A 75 -4.94 13.85 -4.16
N LEU A 76 -5.17 12.53 -4.13
CA LEU A 76 -6.46 11.95 -3.79
C LEU A 76 -6.87 12.25 -2.34
N GLU A 77 -5.91 12.22 -1.41
CA GLU A 77 -6.08 12.64 -0.02
C GLU A 77 -6.44 14.13 0.06
N LYS A 78 -5.64 15.01 -0.55
CA LYS A 78 -5.79 16.47 -0.41
C LYS A 78 -7.02 17.00 -1.13
N SER A 79 -7.41 16.39 -2.24
CA SER A 79 -8.60 16.76 -3.02
C SER A 79 -9.92 16.31 -2.38
N GLY A 80 -9.91 15.51 -1.30
CA GLY A 80 -11.13 14.96 -0.71
C GLY A 80 -11.73 13.78 -1.48
N GLY A 81 -11.09 13.33 -2.57
CA GLY A 81 -11.58 12.20 -3.36
C GLY A 81 -11.68 10.90 -2.57
N ALA A 82 -10.78 10.67 -1.60
CA ALA A 82 -10.87 9.54 -0.68
C ALA A 82 -12.19 9.55 0.13
N PHE A 83 -12.63 10.73 0.57
CA PHE A 83 -13.89 10.91 1.29
C PHE A 83 -15.11 10.66 0.39
N VAL A 84 -15.06 11.10 -0.87
CA VAL A 84 -16.12 10.87 -1.87
C VAL A 84 -16.29 9.36 -2.14
N ILE A 85 -15.18 8.64 -2.33
CA ILE A 85 -15.21 7.17 -2.54
C ILE A 85 -15.83 6.46 -1.32
N ALA A 86 -15.36 6.80 -0.11
CA ALA A 86 -15.90 6.24 1.13
C ALA A 86 -17.40 6.48 1.27
N SER A 87 -17.84 7.73 1.06
CA SER A 87 -19.25 8.12 1.14
C SER A 87 -20.12 7.34 0.15
N LYS A 88 -19.63 7.13 -1.09
CA LYS A 88 -20.37 6.35 -2.08
C LYS A 88 -20.48 4.87 -1.73
N ILE A 89 -19.40 4.25 -1.25
CA ILE A 89 -19.41 2.85 -0.82
C ILE A 89 -20.45 2.65 0.28
N LEU A 90 -20.55 3.59 1.22
CA LEU A 90 -21.54 3.58 2.29
C LEU A 90 -22.99 3.71 1.79
N GLU A 91 -23.24 4.56 0.78
CA GLU A 91 -24.56 4.65 0.14
C GLU A 91 -24.98 3.33 -0.51
N VAL A 92 -24.03 2.64 -1.16
CA VAL A 92 -24.30 1.39 -1.91
C VAL A 92 -24.51 0.21 -0.97
N ILE A 93 -23.65 0.01 0.02
CA ILE A 93 -23.74 -1.11 0.96
C ILE A 93 -24.89 -0.88 1.96
N GLY A 94 -25.20 0.38 2.25
CA GLY A 94 -26.25 0.78 3.16
C GLY A 94 -25.84 0.69 4.63
N SER A 95 -26.61 1.39 5.47
CA SER A 95 -26.36 1.52 6.91
C SER A 95 -26.48 0.21 7.71
N LYS A 96 -27.04 -0.86 7.11
CA LYS A 96 -27.23 -2.15 7.77
C LYS A 96 -25.94 -2.93 8.01
N SER A 97 -24.86 -2.64 7.27
CA SER A 97 -23.59 -3.37 7.38
C SER A 97 -22.38 -2.42 7.41
N ILE A 98 -22.33 -1.51 8.37
CA ILE A 98 -21.24 -0.52 8.48
C ILE A 98 -19.86 -1.16 8.65
N HIS A 99 -19.74 -2.27 9.37
CA HIS A 99 -18.46 -2.99 9.46
C HIS A 99 -17.96 -3.41 8.08
N LEU A 100 -18.84 -3.94 7.23
CA LEU A 100 -18.47 -4.34 5.87
C LEU A 100 -18.14 -3.12 5.00
N ALA A 101 -18.92 -2.04 5.13
CA ALA A 101 -18.67 -0.82 4.39
C ALA A 101 -17.30 -0.23 4.74
N MET A 102 -16.99 -0.10 6.04
CA MET A 102 -15.70 0.38 6.51
C MET A 102 -14.54 -0.52 6.06
N LEU A 103 -14.73 -1.85 6.09
CA LEU A 103 -13.74 -2.81 5.61
C LEU A 103 -13.43 -2.62 4.11
N ILE A 104 -14.46 -2.55 3.26
CA ILE A 104 -14.31 -2.39 1.82
C ILE A 104 -13.77 -1.00 1.48
N THR A 105 -14.21 0.04 2.18
CA THR A 105 -13.66 1.39 2.05
C THR A 105 -12.16 1.40 2.34
N GLY A 106 -11.73 0.78 3.44
CA GLY A 106 -10.30 0.63 3.74
C GLY A 106 -9.55 -0.10 2.64
N TYR A 107 -10.08 -1.23 2.20
CA TYR A 107 -9.46 -2.04 1.15
C TYR A 107 -9.24 -1.27 -0.16
N ILE A 108 -10.23 -0.50 -0.62
CA ILE A 108 -10.13 0.27 -1.86
C ILE A 108 -9.22 1.50 -1.68
N LEU A 109 -9.36 2.23 -0.57
CA LEU A 109 -8.61 3.46 -0.35
C LEU A 109 -7.13 3.22 -0.12
N SER A 110 -6.73 2.06 0.42
CA SER A 110 -5.33 1.81 0.71
C SER A 110 -4.46 1.50 -0.52
N VAL A 111 -5.06 1.28 -1.68
CA VAL A 111 -4.29 1.08 -2.92
C VAL A 111 -3.58 2.38 -3.33
N PRO A 112 -4.27 3.54 -3.43
CA PRO A 112 -3.62 4.82 -3.69
C PRO A 112 -3.13 5.55 -2.44
N VAL A 113 -3.83 5.46 -1.29
CA VAL A 113 -3.52 6.24 -0.08
C VAL A 113 -2.83 5.34 0.94
N PHE A 114 -1.83 5.86 1.65
CA PHE A 114 -1.19 5.10 2.71
C PHE A 114 -2.18 4.75 3.83
N ALA A 115 -2.04 3.54 4.39
CA ALA A 115 -2.98 3.01 5.38
C ALA A 115 -3.10 3.89 6.63
N ASP A 116 -1.99 4.44 7.11
CA ASP A 116 -1.95 5.36 8.26
C ASP A 116 -2.73 6.66 8.00
N SER A 117 -2.48 7.27 6.83
CA SER A 117 -3.10 8.51 6.40
C SER A 117 -4.59 8.30 6.14
N ALA A 118 -4.95 7.22 5.43
CA ALA A 118 -6.34 6.88 5.14
C ALA A 118 -7.15 6.60 6.41
N LEU A 119 -6.57 5.89 7.40
CA LEU A 119 -7.20 5.66 8.69
C LEU A 119 -7.47 7.00 9.41
N LEU A 120 -6.50 7.91 9.43
CA LEU A 120 -6.64 9.22 10.06
C LEU A 120 -7.72 10.08 9.39
N ILE A 121 -7.71 10.14 8.05
CA ILE A 121 -8.70 10.88 7.25
C ILE A 121 -10.11 10.32 7.47
N MET A 122 -10.23 9.01 7.63
CA MET A 122 -11.51 8.33 7.79
C MET A 122 -11.99 8.24 9.23
N ASN A 123 -11.13 8.49 10.21
CA ASN A 123 -11.48 8.41 11.62
C ASN A 123 -12.68 9.31 12.01
N PRO A 124 -12.75 10.60 11.62
CA PRO A 124 -13.91 11.43 11.94
C PRO A 124 -15.21 10.90 11.33
N LEU A 125 -15.17 10.45 10.07
CA LEU A 125 -16.32 9.85 9.40
C LEU A 125 -16.75 8.55 10.09
N ASN A 126 -15.79 7.68 10.42
CA ASN A 126 -16.04 6.41 11.08
C ASN A 126 -16.72 6.62 12.43
N LYS A 127 -16.26 7.58 13.24
CA LYS A 127 -16.90 7.97 14.51
C LYS A 127 -18.36 8.36 14.33
N VAL A 128 -18.64 9.26 13.38
CA VAL A 128 -20.00 9.74 13.09
C VAL A 128 -20.91 8.59 12.66
N LEU A 129 -20.44 7.72 11.77
CA LEU A 129 -21.22 6.60 11.25
C LEU A 129 -21.48 5.52 12.30
N SER A 130 -20.46 5.18 13.09
CA SER A 130 -20.57 4.21 14.17
C SER A 130 -21.60 4.65 15.20
N LYS A 131 -21.55 5.94 15.59
CA LYS A 131 -22.52 6.53 16.50
C LYS A 131 -23.93 6.55 15.91
N LYS A 132 -24.09 7.00 14.66
CA LYS A 132 -25.39 7.10 13.99
C LYS A 132 -26.10 5.75 13.87
N ALA A 133 -25.34 4.67 13.69
CA ALA A 133 -25.89 3.33 13.58
C ALA A 133 -25.92 2.53 14.87
N GLY A 134 -25.44 3.11 15.99
CA GLY A 134 -25.42 2.43 17.28
C GLY A 134 -24.55 1.17 17.30
N VAL A 135 -23.44 1.15 16.54
CA VAL A 135 -22.50 0.03 16.49
C VAL A 135 -21.18 0.38 17.17
N SER A 136 -20.43 -0.64 17.61
CA SER A 136 -19.12 -0.45 18.26
C SER A 136 -18.13 0.28 17.35
N PHE A 137 -17.62 1.41 17.83
CA PHE A 137 -16.58 2.18 17.14
C PHE A 137 -15.24 1.42 17.06
N ALA A 138 -14.94 0.57 18.04
CA ALA A 138 -13.78 -0.31 17.99
C ALA A 138 -13.89 -1.30 16.83
N GLY A 139 -15.07 -1.92 16.67
CA GLY A 139 -15.33 -2.87 15.59
C GLY A 139 -15.22 -2.25 14.20
N THR A 140 -15.81 -1.07 14.00
CA THR A 140 -15.77 -0.36 12.71
C THR A 140 -14.38 0.19 12.39
N THR A 141 -13.64 0.66 13.41
CA THR A 141 -12.23 1.08 13.26
C THR A 141 -11.35 -0.10 12.91
N ALA A 142 -11.54 -1.24 13.57
CA ALA A 142 -10.82 -2.47 13.25
C ALA A 142 -11.15 -2.95 11.82
N ALA A 143 -12.41 -2.90 11.41
CA ALA A 143 -12.82 -3.21 10.05
C ALA A 143 -12.07 -2.33 9.02
N LEU A 144 -12.09 -1.01 9.23
CA LEU A 144 -11.36 -0.06 8.38
C LEU A 144 -9.86 -0.37 8.33
N ALA A 145 -9.21 -0.51 9.49
CA ALA A 145 -7.77 -0.76 9.60
C ALA A 145 -7.33 -2.08 8.96
N LEU A 146 -8.12 -3.15 9.13
CA LEU A 146 -7.83 -4.44 8.54
C LEU A 146 -8.00 -4.42 7.03
N GLY A 147 -9.04 -3.75 6.52
CA GLY A 147 -9.25 -3.55 5.09
C GLY A 147 -8.09 -2.78 4.46
N LEU A 148 -7.69 -1.67 5.08
CA LEU A 148 -6.53 -0.88 4.67
C LEU A 148 -5.28 -1.78 4.59
N THR A 149 -4.98 -2.51 5.67
CA THR A 149 -3.75 -3.32 5.76
C THR A 149 -3.73 -4.46 4.74
N ALA A 150 -4.88 -5.09 4.47
CA ALA A 150 -5.00 -6.21 3.53
C ALA A 150 -4.53 -5.83 2.12
N SER A 151 -5.01 -4.71 1.57
CA SER A 151 -4.51 -4.24 0.27
C SER A 151 -3.16 -3.53 0.37
N HIS A 152 -2.89 -2.77 1.44
CA HIS A 152 -1.62 -2.04 1.61
C HIS A 152 -0.37 -2.94 1.53
N THR A 153 -0.49 -4.15 2.05
CA THR A 153 0.65 -5.07 2.21
C THR A 153 0.79 -6.06 1.07
N MET A 154 -0.20 -6.16 0.19
CA MET A 154 -0.26 -7.21 -0.85
C MET A 154 -0.43 -6.66 -2.27
N VAL A 155 -0.97 -5.45 -2.42
CA VAL A 155 -1.37 -4.90 -3.73
C VAL A 155 -0.47 -3.72 -4.10
N PRO A 156 0.36 -3.82 -5.16
CA PRO A 156 0.99 -2.68 -5.81
C PRO A 156 -0.07 -1.62 -6.21
N PRO A 157 0.22 -0.30 -6.14
CA PRO A 157 1.54 0.33 -6.21
C PRO A 157 2.13 0.73 -4.85
N THR A 158 1.80 0.03 -3.78
CA THR A 158 2.36 0.31 -2.46
C THR A 158 3.86 -0.03 -2.40
N PRO A 159 4.69 0.76 -1.68
CA PRO A 159 6.15 0.60 -1.74
C PRO A 159 6.65 -0.79 -1.36
N GLY A 160 6.03 -1.46 -0.38
CA GLY A 160 6.44 -2.79 0.08
C GLY A 160 6.28 -3.88 -1.00
N PRO A 161 5.05 -4.12 -1.50
CA PRO A 161 4.79 -5.04 -2.62
C PRO A 161 5.60 -4.74 -3.88
N ILE A 162 5.74 -3.45 -4.25
CA ILE A 162 6.59 -3.09 -5.41
C ILE A 162 8.05 -3.45 -5.14
N ALA A 163 8.58 -3.13 -3.95
CA ALA A 163 9.96 -3.46 -3.59
C ALA A 163 10.22 -4.97 -3.65
N ALA A 164 9.31 -5.78 -3.10
CA ALA A 164 9.39 -7.23 -3.18
C ALA A 164 9.40 -7.72 -4.64
N ALA A 165 8.50 -7.20 -5.48
CA ALA A 165 8.47 -7.54 -6.90
C ALA A 165 9.77 -7.18 -7.63
N GLY A 166 10.30 -5.97 -7.39
CA GLY A 166 11.55 -5.51 -8.01
C GLY A 166 12.79 -6.28 -7.57
N ILE A 167 12.86 -6.70 -6.31
CA ILE A 167 13.95 -7.53 -5.76
C ILE A 167 13.89 -8.95 -6.33
N LEU A 168 12.69 -9.55 -6.38
CA LEU A 168 12.50 -10.91 -6.87
C LEU A 168 12.48 -11.00 -8.41
N GLY A 169 12.48 -9.87 -9.12
CA GLY A 169 12.32 -9.84 -10.57
C GLY A 169 10.95 -10.34 -11.04
N ALA A 170 9.93 -10.23 -10.19
CA ALA A 170 8.58 -10.69 -10.49
C ALA A 170 7.84 -9.67 -11.39
N ASP A 171 7.03 -10.18 -12.31
CA ASP A 171 6.17 -9.33 -13.13
C ASP A 171 5.13 -8.61 -12.26
N LEU A 172 5.10 -7.28 -12.34
CA LEU A 172 4.32 -6.43 -11.46
C LEU A 172 2.80 -6.65 -11.62
N GLY A 173 2.32 -6.87 -12.84
CA GLY A 173 0.89 -7.12 -13.07
C GLY A 173 0.45 -8.45 -12.49
N SER A 174 1.28 -9.49 -12.60
CA SER A 174 1.04 -10.78 -11.97
C SER A 174 0.98 -10.64 -10.45
N VAL A 175 1.96 -9.96 -9.83
CA VAL A 175 1.94 -9.69 -8.38
C VAL A 175 0.68 -8.94 -7.98
N MET A 176 0.22 -7.98 -8.78
CA MET A 176 -0.98 -7.22 -8.51
C MET A 176 -2.27 -8.05 -8.62
N ILE A 177 -2.39 -8.93 -9.63
CA ILE A 177 -3.54 -9.84 -9.76
C ILE A 177 -3.61 -10.78 -8.56
N TYR A 178 -2.50 -11.47 -8.24
CA TYR A 178 -2.46 -12.37 -7.09
C TYR A 178 -2.67 -11.63 -5.78
N GLY A 179 -2.08 -10.43 -5.65
CA GLY A 179 -2.25 -9.55 -4.50
C GLY A 179 -3.72 -9.21 -4.27
N ILE A 180 -4.44 -8.76 -5.30
CA ILE A 180 -5.87 -8.43 -5.21
C ILE A 180 -6.68 -9.68 -4.86
N LEU A 181 -6.41 -10.82 -5.49
CA LEU A 181 -7.16 -12.05 -5.24
C LEU A 181 -6.98 -12.55 -3.81
N ILE A 182 -5.73 -12.67 -3.34
CA ILE A 182 -5.42 -13.20 -2.02
C ILE A 182 -5.90 -12.23 -0.92
N SER A 183 -5.65 -10.93 -1.08
CA SER A 183 -6.08 -9.94 -0.10
C SER A 183 -7.60 -9.82 -0.03
N SER A 184 -8.33 -9.96 -1.14
CA SER A 184 -9.80 -10.03 -1.14
C SER A 184 -10.32 -11.23 -0.34
N ILE A 185 -9.69 -12.39 -0.48
CA ILE A 185 -10.06 -13.58 0.31
C ILE A 185 -9.81 -13.34 1.80
N SER A 186 -8.71 -12.66 2.14
CA SER A 186 -8.37 -12.34 3.54
C SER A 186 -9.42 -11.47 4.24
N LEU A 187 -10.18 -10.66 3.49
CA LEU A 187 -11.23 -9.79 4.02
C LEU A 187 -12.32 -10.57 4.78
N ILE A 188 -12.54 -11.85 4.44
CA ILE A 188 -13.52 -12.69 5.14
C ILE A 188 -13.10 -12.85 6.61
N ALA A 189 -11.84 -13.21 6.86
CA ALA A 189 -11.31 -13.34 8.21
C ALA A 189 -11.29 -11.99 8.93
N CYS A 190 -10.89 -10.92 8.24
CA CYS A 190 -10.89 -9.56 8.78
C CYS A 190 -12.29 -9.12 9.22
N TYR A 191 -13.33 -9.41 8.43
CA TYR A 191 -14.71 -9.08 8.74
C TYR A 191 -15.19 -9.78 10.01
N PHE A 192 -14.94 -11.10 10.13
CA PHE A 192 -15.32 -11.84 11.34
C PHE A 192 -14.57 -11.37 12.58
N PHE A 193 -13.29 -11.06 12.45
CA PHE A 193 -12.52 -10.49 13.56
C PHE A 193 -13.10 -9.15 14.00
N ALA A 194 -13.33 -8.24 13.04
CA ALA A 194 -13.85 -6.91 13.32
C ALA A 194 -15.22 -6.96 14.01
N THR A 195 -16.14 -7.80 13.50
CA THR A 195 -17.52 -7.88 13.98
C THR A 195 -17.70 -8.70 15.27
N LYS A 196 -16.93 -9.77 15.47
CA LYS A 196 -17.12 -10.68 16.62
C LYS A 196 -16.17 -10.43 17.78
N ILE A 197 -14.95 -9.96 17.49
CA ILE A 197 -13.89 -9.81 18.49
C ILE A 197 -13.71 -8.34 18.80
N ALA A 198 -13.36 -7.52 17.80
CA ALA A 198 -13.07 -6.10 18.02
C ALA A 198 -14.30 -5.31 18.48
N SER A 199 -15.51 -5.65 17.99
CA SER A 199 -16.75 -5.01 18.44
C SER A 199 -17.08 -5.20 19.93
N ARG A 200 -16.41 -6.12 20.64
CA ARG A 200 -16.59 -6.30 22.09
C ARG A 200 -15.87 -5.25 22.93
N ILE A 201 -14.93 -4.54 22.32
CA ILE A 201 -14.19 -3.47 22.99
C ILE A 201 -15.06 -2.23 22.95
N ASP A 202 -15.31 -1.65 24.12
CA ASP A 202 -15.98 -0.37 24.24
C ASP A 202 -14.93 0.75 24.12
N LEU A 203 -15.15 1.66 23.18
CA LEU A 203 -14.30 2.81 22.95
C LEU A 203 -15.18 4.06 22.94
N PRO A 204 -14.88 5.06 23.79
CA PRO A 204 -15.65 6.29 23.82
C PRO A 204 -15.55 7.03 22.48
N ILE A 205 -16.70 7.47 21.96
CA ILE A 205 -16.76 8.26 20.73
C ILE A 205 -16.76 9.74 21.12
N GLU A 206 -15.58 10.35 21.13
CA GLU A 206 -15.45 11.80 21.18
C GLU A 206 -15.61 12.36 19.77
N LEU A 207 -16.75 13.00 19.53
CA LEU A 207 -17.02 13.72 18.28
C LEU A 207 -16.35 15.09 18.35
N GLU A 208 -15.28 15.26 17.59
CA GLU A 208 -14.77 16.59 17.28
C GLU A 208 -15.67 17.23 16.21
N ALA A 209 -15.80 18.56 16.24
CA ALA A 209 -16.49 19.30 15.20
C ALA A 209 -15.77 19.04 13.85
N VAL A 210 -16.40 18.26 12.98
CA VAL A 210 -15.85 17.91 11.67
C VAL A 210 -15.88 19.16 10.78
N VAL A 211 -14.79 19.92 10.77
CA VAL A 211 -14.57 20.99 9.79
C VAL A 211 -13.59 20.48 8.74
N THR A 212 -14.01 19.51 7.96
CA THR A 212 -13.29 19.15 6.73
C THR A 212 -14.01 19.80 5.56
N LYS A 213 -13.59 21.03 5.23
CA LYS A 213 -13.94 21.69 3.98
C LYS A 213 -13.15 21.00 2.86
N HIS A 214 -13.60 19.82 2.45
CA HIS A 214 -13.07 19.17 1.27
C HIS A 214 -13.81 19.70 0.04
N GLU A 215 -13.06 20.01 -1.01
CA GLU A 215 -13.67 20.03 -2.34
C GLU A 215 -14.22 18.62 -2.60
N ASN A 216 -15.42 18.53 -3.19
CA ASN A 216 -16.03 17.25 -3.51
C ASN A 216 -15.84 16.98 -5.00
N PRO A 217 -14.71 16.38 -5.41
CA PRO A 217 -14.53 15.99 -6.80
C PRO A 217 -15.61 14.96 -7.18
N ALA A 218 -15.96 14.91 -8.45
CA ALA A 218 -16.86 13.87 -8.94
C ALA A 218 -16.24 12.48 -8.71
N LEU A 219 -17.04 11.52 -8.25
CA LEU A 219 -16.60 10.16 -7.91
C LEU A 219 -15.73 9.52 -9.00
N TRP A 220 -16.13 9.67 -10.26
CA TRP A 220 -15.38 9.10 -11.39
C TRP A 220 -13.94 9.65 -11.44
N LYS A 221 -13.73 10.95 -11.21
CA LYS A 221 -12.38 11.55 -11.16
C LYS A 221 -11.53 10.95 -10.04
N SER A 222 -12.14 10.69 -8.88
CA SER A 222 -11.47 10.04 -7.75
C SER A 222 -11.14 8.57 -8.03
N LEU A 223 -12.03 7.85 -8.71
CA LEU A 223 -11.80 6.45 -9.09
C LEU A 223 -10.74 6.32 -10.18
N LEU A 224 -10.59 7.28 -11.09
CA LEU A 224 -9.55 7.25 -12.13
C LEU A 224 -8.14 7.18 -11.55
N ALA A 225 -7.89 7.82 -10.39
CA ALA A 225 -6.62 7.75 -9.68
C ALA A 225 -6.24 6.31 -9.25
N ILE A 226 -7.22 5.42 -9.13
CA ILE A 226 -7.04 4.01 -8.75
C ILE A 226 -7.09 3.12 -9.99
N VAL A 227 -8.12 3.30 -10.81
CA VAL A 227 -8.42 2.42 -11.93
C VAL A 227 -7.39 2.55 -13.05
N ILE A 228 -6.94 3.77 -13.38
CA ILE A 228 -6.00 3.96 -14.50
C ILE A 228 -4.68 3.23 -14.25
N PRO A 229 -3.97 3.43 -13.12
CA PRO A 229 -2.70 2.73 -12.89
C PRO A 229 -2.85 1.21 -12.89
N ILE A 230 -3.87 0.69 -12.23
CA ILE A 230 -4.12 -0.76 -12.15
C ILE A 230 -4.37 -1.32 -13.54
N LEU A 231 -5.27 -0.70 -14.31
CA LEU A 231 -5.68 -1.22 -15.61
C LEU A 231 -4.51 -1.19 -16.60
N LEU A 232 -3.71 -0.12 -16.62
CA LEU A 232 -2.52 -0.02 -17.46
C LEU A 232 -1.47 -1.10 -17.13
N ILE A 233 -1.16 -1.29 -15.83
CA ILE A 233 -0.15 -2.29 -15.41
C ILE A 233 -0.65 -3.72 -15.69
N VAL A 234 -1.92 -4.04 -15.41
CA VAL A 234 -2.50 -5.35 -15.73
C VAL A 234 -2.49 -5.61 -17.24
N CYS A 235 -2.96 -4.65 -18.05
CA CYS A 235 -3.00 -4.81 -19.49
C CYS A 235 -1.61 -5.07 -20.08
N LYS A 236 -0.60 -4.32 -19.65
CA LYS A 236 0.79 -4.54 -20.07
C LYS A 236 1.29 -5.93 -19.68
N SER A 237 1.03 -6.38 -18.46
CA SER A 237 1.40 -7.72 -17.98
C SER A 237 0.73 -8.85 -18.80
N ILE A 238 -0.56 -8.71 -19.13
CA ILE A 238 -1.26 -9.68 -19.99
C ILE A 238 -0.66 -9.71 -21.40
N MET A 239 -0.28 -8.55 -21.96
CA MET A 239 0.24 -8.44 -23.32
C MET A 239 1.68 -8.91 -23.49
N ASP A 240 2.45 -8.85 -22.40
CA ASP A 240 3.83 -9.35 -22.33
C ASP A 240 3.87 -10.83 -21.89
N TYR A 241 2.72 -11.45 -21.60
CA TYR A 241 2.67 -12.83 -21.11
C TYR A 241 3.13 -13.82 -22.20
N PRO A 242 4.08 -14.74 -21.91
CA PRO A 242 4.77 -15.54 -22.93
C PRO A 242 3.88 -16.42 -23.81
N GLU A 243 2.75 -16.88 -23.28
CA GLU A 243 1.81 -17.76 -24.00
C GLU A 243 0.85 -16.98 -24.92
N PHE A 244 0.68 -15.68 -24.70
CA PHE A 244 -0.15 -14.82 -25.54
C PHE A 244 0.70 -14.14 -26.62
N THR A 245 0.87 -14.80 -27.76
CA THR A 245 1.56 -14.22 -28.93
C THR A 245 0.66 -13.22 -29.65
N PHE A 246 0.61 -11.98 -29.17
CA PHE A 246 0.03 -10.86 -29.91
C PHE A 246 0.97 -10.41 -31.02
N GLU A 247 0.44 -10.26 -32.24
CA GLU A 247 1.18 -9.67 -33.36
C GLU A 247 1.74 -8.27 -33.00
N PRO A 248 2.93 -7.92 -33.49
CA PRO A 248 3.48 -6.59 -33.31
C PRO A 248 2.56 -5.56 -33.98
N SER A 249 1.78 -4.86 -33.16
CA SER A 249 0.88 -3.79 -33.60
C SER A 249 1.20 -2.51 -32.84
N LEU A 250 0.89 -1.37 -33.45
CA LEU A 250 1.05 -0.06 -32.82
C LEU A 250 0.26 0.02 -31.49
N PHE A 251 -0.87 -0.68 -31.43
CA PHE A 251 -1.67 -0.87 -30.22
C PHE A 251 -0.91 -1.62 -29.11
N LYS A 252 -0.19 -2.70 -29.46
CA LYS A 252 0.65 -3.43 -28.49
C LYS A 252 1.75 -2.54 -27.92
N THR A 253 2.46 -1.83 -28.77
CA THR A 253 3.53 -0.93 -28.34
C THR A 253 3.00 0.20 -27.45
N LEU A 254 1.84 0.78 -27.75
CA LEU A 254 1.24 1.83 -26.93
C LEU A 254 0.83 1.35 -25.54
N ILE A 255 0.21 0.17 -25.43
CA ILE A 255 -0.19 -0.37 -24.14
C ILE A 255 1.02 -0.81 -23.33
N SER A 256 2.00 -1.47 -23.96
CA SER A 256 3.24 -1.84 -23.27
C SER A 256 4.00 -0.60 -22.79
N PHE A 257 3.98 0.51 -23.55
CA PHE A 257 4.57 1.78 -23.11
C PHE A 257 3.79 2.41 -21.95
N LEU A 258 2.48 2.63 -22.09
CA LEU A 258 1.65 3.28 -21.07
C LEU A 258 1.50 2.46 -19.78
N GLY A 259 1.54 1.13 -19.89
CA GLY A 259 1.50 0.22 -18.75
C GLY A 259 2.87 -0.14 -18.19
N THR A 260 3.96 0.37 -18.80
CA THR A 260 5.24 0.44 -18.12
C THR A 260 5.18 1.67 -17.20
N PRO A 261 5.23 1.48 -15.88
CA PRO A 261 5.07 2.57 -14.92
C PRO A 261 6.37 3.40 -14.79
N VAL A 262 6.88 3.91 -15.91
CA VAL A 262 8.12 4.68 -16.06
C VAL A 262 7.83 5.93 -16.86
#